data_AF-A0A495YRX9-F1
#
_entry.id   AF-A0A495YRX9-F1
#
_cell.length_a   1.000
_cell.length_b   1.000
_cell.length_c   1.000
_cell.angle_alpha   90.00
_cell.angle_beta   90.00
_cell.angle_gamma   90.00
#
_symmetry.space_group_name_H-M   'P 1'
#
loop_
_entity.id
_entity.type
_entity.pdbx_description
1 polymer ?
#
loop_
_entity_poly.entity_id
_entity_poly.type
_entity_poly.pdbx_seq_one_letter_code
_entity_poly.pdbx_strand_id
1 'polypeptide(L)'
;MFDPEVTLLLPDRRPASLLEMAGSRGSIVVGVGRGGERGFQMVHRFHDAGERLAAAGIHLVFVYPRESARHVMDPISVASARFRHHPRLLLDMEGNCFAQGVPPQLLRAVYLSGEMKRLAGLDVDVRNAAWEIEFQAFLMACQIDPSH
;
A
#
# COMPACT_ATOMS: atom_id res chain seq x y z
N MET A 1 -7.70 3.05 13.52
CA MET A 1 -7.24 1.76 14.05
C MET A 1 -6.93 0.86 12.85
N PHE A 2 -5.78 0.23 12.86
CA PHE A 2 -5.22 -0.57 11.75
C PHE A 2 -4.95 -1.95 12.31
N ASP A 3 -5.39 -3.00 11.61
CA ASP A 3 -5.22 -4.38 12.06
C ASP A 3 -4.22 -5.11 11.13
N PRO A 4 -3.01 -5.42 11.63
CA PRO A 4 -1.96 -6.08 10.85
C PRO A 4 -2.18 -7.59 10.68
N GLU A 5 -3.07 -8.22 11.45
CA GLU A 5 -3.29 -9.68 11.45
C GLU A 5 -4.38 -10.12 10.45
N VAL A 6 -4.98 -9.17 9.74
CA VAL A 6 -6.00 -9.46 8.73
C VAL A 6 -5.40 -10.28 7.58
N THR A 7 -6.12 -11.33 7.19
CA THR A 7 -5.79 -12.09 5.99
C THR A 7 -6.11 -11.27 4.74
N LEU A 8 -5.08 -10.98 3.96
CA LEU A 8 -5.18 -10.28 2.68
C LEU A 8 -4.94 -11.25 1.53
N LEU A 9 -5.30 -10.85 0.31
CA LEU A 9 -5.04 -11.62 -0.90
C LEU A 9 -4.07 -10.89 -1.83
N LEU A 10 -3.08 -11.62 -2.33
CA LEU A 10 -2.30 -11.18 -3.49
C LEU A 10 -3.18 -11.13 -4.75
N PRO A 11 -2.75 -10.44 -5.83
CA PRO A 11 -3.49 -10.38 -7.08
C PRO A 11 -3.79 -11.75 -7.69
N ASP A 12 -2.93 -12.74 -7.43
CA ASP A 12 -3.09 -14.14 -7.85
C ASP A 12 -3.96 -15.00 -6.90
N ARG A 13 -4.65 -14.35 -5.95
CA ARG A 13 -5.56 -14.93 -4.94
C ARG A 13 -4.89 -15.78 -3.87
N ARG A 14 -3.56 -15.77 -3.77
CA ARG A 14 -2.89 -16.40 -2.63
C ARG A 14 -3.09 -15.56 -1.37
N PRO A 15 -3.34 -16.20 -0.20
CA PRO A 15 -3.39 -15.50 1.06
C PRO A 15 -2.02 -14.91 1.41
N ALA A 16 -2.04 -13.77 2.09
CA ALA A 16 -0.87 -13.08 2.61
C ALA A 16 -1.24 -12.30 3.88
N SER A 17 -0.29 -12.15 4.79
CA SER A 17 -0.39 -11.23 5.93
C SER A 17 0.49 -10.00 5.71
N LEU A 18 0.17 -8.89 6.38
CA LEU A 18 1.03 -7.70 6.32
C LEU A 18 2.41 -7.98 6.94
N LEU A 19 2.46 -8.84 7.95
CA LEU A 19 3.71 -9.20 8.63
C LEU A 19 4.69 -9.91 7.71
N GLU A 20 4.20 -10.88 6.93
CA GLU A 20 5.01 -11.57 5.92
C GLU A 20 5.46 -10.62 4.80
N MET A 21 4.68 -9.56 4.55
CA MET A 21 4.95 -8.60 3.49
C MET A 21 5.84 -7.43 3.94
N ALA A 22 6.11 -7.27 5.23
CA ALA A 22 6.97 -6.22 5.74
C ALA A 22 8.44 -6.40 5.30
N GLY A 23 9.13 -5.27 5.11
CA GLY A 23 10.58 -5.26 4.92
C GLY A 23 11.32 -5.30 6.26
N SER A 24 12.65 -5.40 6.23
CA SER A 24 13.48 -5.48 7.45
C SER A 24 13.34 -4.28 8.39
N ARG A 25 13.00 -3.10 7.85
CA ARG A 25 12.73 -1.88 8.62
C ARG A 25 11.23 -1.59 8.78
N GLY A 26 10.37 -2.38 8.15
CA GLY A 26 8.92 -2.26 8.23
C GLY A 26 8.24 -2.07 6.87
N SER A 27 7.07 -1.44 6.88
CA SER A 27 6.27 -1.26 5.67
C SER A 27 5.45 0.02 5.71
N ILE A 28 5.22 0.60 4.53
CA ILE A 28 4.23 1.66 4.33
C ILE A 28 3.00 1.00 3.73
N VAL A 29 1.93 0.93 4.52
CA VAL A 29 0.66 0.33 4.12
C VAL A 29 -0.30 1.42 3.72
N VAL A 30 -0.83 1.34 2.50
CA VAL A 30 -1.67 2.36 1.90
C VAL A 30 -3.02 1.76 1.57
N GLY A 31 -4.05 2.12 2.34
CA GLY A 31 -5.41 1.77 2.01
C GLY A 31 -5.93 2.65 0.88
N VAL A 32 -6.46 2.03 -0.17
CA VAL A 32 -6.97 2.71 -1.35
C VAL A 32 -8.50 2.74 -1.28
N GLY A 33 -9.06 3.93 -1.09
CA GLY A 33 -10.49 4.14 -1.07
C GLY A 33 -11.20 3.68 -2.36
N ARG A 34 -12.50 3.40 -2.25
CA ARG A 34 -13.32 3.09 -3.44
C ARG A 34 -13.25 4.21 -4.46
N GLY A 35 -13.22 3.86 -5.75
CA GLY A 35 -13.02 4.84 -6.82
C GLY A 35 -11.61 5.42 -6.89
N GLY A 36 -10.67 4.91 -6.09
CA GLY A 36 -9.24 5.14 -6.30
C GLY A 36 -8.71 4.46 -7.56
N GLU A 37 -7.46 4.75 -7.87
CA GLU A 37 -6.75 4.29 -9.06
C GLU A 37 -6.61 2.76 -9.12
N ARG A 38 -6.48 2.21 -10.32
CA ARG A 38 -6.34 0.76 -10.52
C ARG A 38 -4.98 0.25 -10.05
N GLY A 39 -4.90 -1.04 -9.72
CA GLY A 39 -3.70 -1.67 -9.17
C GLY A 39 -2.48 -1.47 -10.06
N PHE A 40 -2.59 -1.76 -11.36
CA PHE A 40 -1.49 -1.53 -12.30
C PHE A 40 -1.07 -0.05 -12.41
N GLN A 41 -1.99 0.89 -12.22
CA GLN A 41 -1.68 2.33 -12.25
C GLN A 41 -0.84 2.71 -11.02
N MET A 42 -1.22 2.21 -9.83
CA MET A 42 -0.43 2.42 -8.61
C MET A 42 0.94 1.75 -8.70
N VAL A 43 1.00 0.51 -9.20
CA VAL A 43 2.27 -0.20 -9.44
C VAL A 43 3.15 0.55 -10.44
N HIS A 44 2.56 1.09 -11.51
CA HIS A 44 3.31 1.83 -12.50
C HIS A 44 3.85 3.15 -11.95
N ARG A 45 3.00 3.98 -11.35
CA ARG A 45 3.35 5.32 -10.86
C ARG A 45 4.35 5.29 -9.71
N PHE A 46 4.23 4.34 -8.80
CA PHE A 46 5.08 4.26 -7.61
C PHE A 46 6.17 3.19 -7.70
N HIS A 47 6.50 2.71 -8.91
CA HIS A 47 7.54 1.70 -9.10
C HIS A 47 8.88 2.17 -8.55
N ASP A 48 9.39 3.31 -9.02
CA ASP A 48 10.71 3.81 -8.63
C ASP A 48 10.79 4.11 -7.13
N ALA A 49 9.72 4.68 -6.56
CA ALA A 49 9.63 4.91 -5.11
C ALA A 49 9.58 3.59 -4.34
N GLY A 50 8.82 2.61 -4.83
CA GLY A 50 8.72 1.27 -4.25
C GLY A 50 10.05 0.53 -4.23
N GLU A 51 10.80 0.57 -5.34
CA GLU A 51 12.13 -0.05 -5.44
C GLU A 51 13.15 0.63 -4.52
N ARG A 52 13.14 1.98 -4.44
CA ARG A 52 14.01 2.74 -3.53
C ARG A 52 13.72 2.44 -2.06
N LEU A 53 12.44 2.38 -1.69
CA LEU A 53 12.03 2.00 -0.33
C LEU A 53 12.43 0.56 -0.02
N ALA A 54 12.22 -0.37 -0.96
CA ALA A 54 12.58 -1.77 -0.79
C ALA A 54 14.09 -1.96 -0.61
N ALA A 55 14.91 -1.24 -1.38
CA ALA A 55 16.36 -1.20 -1.21
C ALA A 55 16.77 -0.66 0.18
N ALA A 56 15.97 0.23 0.76
CA ALA A 56 16.13 0.72 2.12
C ALA A 56 15.53 -0.22 3.19
N GLY A 57 14.94 -1.36 2.82
CA GLY A 57 14.33 -2.31 3.75
C GLY A 57 12.90 -1.97 4.17
N ILE A 58 12.24 -1.04 3.49
CA ILE A 58 10.85 -0.63 3.76
C ILE A 58 9.99 -1.07 2.57
N HIS A 59 8.97 -1.90 2.79
CA HIS A 59 8.09 -2.32 1.68
C HIS A 59 6.87 -1.40 1.55
N LEU A 60 6.62 -0.91 0.34
CA LEU A 60 5.39 -0.19 -0.01
C LEU A 60 4.29 -1.18 -0.44
N VAL A 61 3.14 -1.10 0.23
CA VAL A 61 2.02 -2.03 0.04
C VAL A 61 0.71 -1.27 -0.14
N PHE A 62 0.04 -1.45 -1.28
CA PHE A 62 -1.31 -0.93 -1.51
C PHE A 62 -2.36 -1.98 -1.17
N VAL A 63 -3.29 -1.64 -0.29
CA VAL A 63 -4.39 -2.49 0.15
C VAL A 63 -5.69 -1.93 -0.38
N TYR A 64 -6.38 -2.73 -1.18
CA TYR A 64 -7.67 -2.38 -1.76
C TYR A 64 -8.81 -3.06 -1.02
N PRO A 65 -9.97 -2.41 -0.86
CA PRO A 65 -11.15 -3.06 -0.33
C PRO A 65 -11.72 -4.06 -1.35
N ARG A 66 -12.46 -5.05 -0.86
CA ARG A 66 -13.10 -6.11 -1.66
C ARG A 66 -13.82 -5.60 -2.91
N GLU A 67 -14.53 -4.48 -2.82
CA GLU A 67 -15.30 -3.92 -3.95
C GLU A 67 -14.41 -3.48 -5.12
N SER A 68 -13.13 -3.22 -4.85
CA SER A 68 -12.12 -2.87 -5.84
C SER A 68 -11.36 -4.10 -6.37
N ALA A 69 -11.81 -5.33 -6.09
CA ALA A 69 -11.15 -6.55 -6.56
C ALA A 69 -10.87 -6.56 -8.07
N ARG A 70 -11.82 -6.06 -8.88
CA ARG A 70 -11.68 -5.94 -10.34
C ARG A 70 -10.55 -5.01 -10.79
N HIS A 71 -10.03 -4.16 -9.91
CA HIS A 71 -8.92 -3.25 -10.19
C HIS A 71 -7.57 -3.84 -9.79
N VAL A 72 -7.55 -4.89 -8.96
CA VAL A 72 -6.33 -5.52 -8.45
C VAL A 72 -6.10 -6.89 -9.08
N MET A 73 -7.18 -7.63 -9.33
CA MET A 73 -7.16 -8.97 -9.89
C MET A 73 -7.35 -9.00 -11.41
N ASP A 74 -7.40 -7.84 -12.07
CA ASP A 74 -7.40 -7.83 -13.53
C ASP A 74 -6.06 -8.33 -14.09
N PRO A 75 -6.03 -8.93 -15.30
CA PRO A 75 -4.82 -9.53 -15.85
C PRO A 75 -3.60 -8.60 -15.90
N ILE A 76 -3.81 -7.29 -16.10
CA ILE A 76 -2.72 -6.31 -16.19
C ILE A 76 -2.16 -6.05 -14.79
N SER A 77 -3.02 -5.88 -13.79
CA SER A 77 -2.61 -5.70 -12.40
C SER A 77 -1.89 -6.94 -11.86
N VAL A 78 -2.37 -8.15 -12.17
CA VAL A 78 -1.70 -9.41 -11.83
C VAL A 78 -0.33 -9.52 -12.49
N ALA A 79 -0.24 -9.27 -13.79
CA ALA A 79 1.04 -9.30 -14.50
C ALA A 79 2.00 -8.25 -13.92
N SER A 80 1.51 -7.03 -13.68
CA SER A 80 2.30 -5.93 -13.14
C SER A 80 2.86 -6.25 -11.77
N ALA A 81 2.06 -6.78 -10.83
CA ALA A 81 2.53 -7.20 -9.51
C ALA A 81 3.47 -8.42 -9.55
N ARG A 82 3.39 -9.24 -10.60
CA ARG A 82 4.25 -10.41 -10.78
C ARG A 82 5.61 -10.05 -11.36
N PHE A 83 5.64 -9.12 -12.31
CA PHE A 83 6.88 -8.62 -12.93
C PHE A 83 7.56 -7.53 -12.12
N ARG A 84 6.78 -6.73 -11.39
CA ARG A 84 7.28 -5.67 -10.50
C ARG A 84 7.03 -6.12 -9.07
N HIS A 85 8.09 -6.44 -8.36
CA HIS A 85 8.03 -6.90 -6.97
C HIS A 85 7.62 -5.79 -6.00
N HIS A 86 7.95 -4.52 -6.34
CA HIS A 86 7.54 -3.34 -5.60
C HIS A 86 6.95 -2.26 -6.53
N PRO A 87 5.89 -1.55 -6.08
CA PRO A 87 5.15 -1.75 -4.83
C PRO A 87 4.25 -3.00 -4.87
N ARG A 88 3.89 -3.54 -3.70
CA ARG A 88 3.01 -4.72 -3.60
C ARG A 88 1.54 -4.31 -3.65
N LEU A 89 0.71 -5.18 -4.21
CA LEU A 89 -0.74 -5.03 -4.22
C LEU A 89 -1.37 -6.12 -3.35
N LEU A 90 -2.35 -5.74 -2.54
CA LEU A 90 -3.13 -6.63 -1.71
C LEU A 90 -4.61 -6.26 -1.78
N LEU A 91 -5.47 -7.26 -1.60
CA LEU A 91 -6.91 -7.11 -1.49
C LEU A 91 -7.35 -7.52 -0.09
N ASP A 92 -8.04 -6.62 0.59
CA ASP A 92 -8.72 -6.85 1.86
C ASP A 92 -10.14 -7.36 1.58
N MET A 93 -10.33 -8.67 1.69
CA MET A 93 -11.61 -9.33 1.45
C MET A 93 -12.63 -9.07 2.56
N GLU A 94 -12.16 -8.93 3.79
CA GLU A 94 -13.00 -8.79 4.98
C GLU A 94 -13.28 -7.31 5.32
N GLY A 95 -12.49 -6.38 4.77
CA GLY A 95 -12.65 -4.94 4.98
C GLY A 95 -12.15 -4.46 6.35
N ASN A 96 -11.31 -5.25 7.02
CA ASN A 96 -10.91 -5.04 8.41
C ASN A 96 -9.50 -4.46 8.54
N CYS A 97 -8.70 -4.40 7.47
CA CYS A 97 -7.32 -3.92 7.53
C CYS A 97 -7.26 -2.47 8.02
N PHE A 98 -8.19 -1.64 7.56
CA PHE A 98 -8.45 -0.31 8.10
C PHE A 98 -9.79 -0.34 8.83
N ALA A 99 -9.80 -0.27 10.16
CA ALA A 99 -10.99 -0.52 10.97
C ALA A 99 -12.21 0.39 10.69
N GLN A 100 -11.99 1.55 10.06
CA GLN A 100 -13.08 2.46 9.64
C GLN A 100 -13.28 2.46 8.10
N GLY A 101 -12.64 1.53 7.41
CA GLY A 101 -12.41 1.60 5.97
C GLY A 101 -11.55 2.80 5.57
N VAL A 102 -11.35 2.94 4.26
CA VAL A 102 -10.80 4.15 3.65
C VAL A 102 -11.91 4.84 2.87
N PRO A 103 -12.19 6.13 3.14
CA PRO A 103 -13.19 6.89 2.39
C PRO A 103 -12.96 6.82 0.87
N PRO A 104 -14.02 6.87 0.05
CA PRO A 104 -13.86 6.90 -1.40
C PRO A 104 -12.93 8.04 -1.84
N GLN A 105 -12.11 7.78 -2.87
CA GLN A 105 -11.17 8.76 -3.42
C GLN A 105 -10.12 9.31 -2.42
N LEU A 106 -9.89 8.58 -1.33
CA LEU A 106 -8.82 8.88 -0.38
C LEU A 106 -7.77 7.75 -0.43
N LEU A 107 -6.51 8.12 -0.26
CA LEU A 107 -5.45 7.20 0.15
C LEU A 107 -5.18 7.42 1.63
N ARG A 108 -5.13 6.34 2.41
CA ARG A 108 -4.71 6.37 3.80
C ARG A 108 -3.42 5.59 3.96
N ALA A 109 -2.32 6.29 4.11
CA ALA A 109 -1.00 5.72 4.30
C ALA A 109 -0.63 5.66 5.78
N VAL A 110 -0.06 4.54 6.19
CA VAL A 110 0.46 4.31 7.54
C VAL A 110 1.84 3.70 7.41
N TYR A 111 2.85 4.35 8.00
CA TYR A 111 4.17 3.76 8.12
C TYR A 111 4.23 2.93 9.41
N LEU A 112 4.57 1.65 9.26
CA LEU A 112 4.73 0.68 10.32
C LEU A 112 6.20 0.28 10.43
N SER A 113 6.72 0.21 11.65
CA SER A 113 8.03 -0.39 11.92
C SER A 113 8.02 -1.90 11.67
N GLY A 114 9.20 -2.54 11.73
CA GLY A 114 9.30 -4.01 11.68
C GLY A 114 8.54 -4.74 12.80
N GLU A 115 8.24 -4.07 13.91
CA GLU A 115 7.41 -4.58 15.01
C GLU A 115 5.91 -4.24 14.85
N MET A 116 5.49 -3.78 13.66
CA MET A 116 4.13 -3.33 13.36
C MET A 116 3.64 -2.15 14.21
N LYS A 117 4.56 -1.38 14.80
CA LYS A 117 4.22 -0.13 15.50
C LYS A 117 4.05 0.99 14.48
N ARG A 118 2.97 1.76 14.60
CA ARG A 118 2.75 2.94 13.76
C ARG A 118 3.78 4.03 14.07
N LEU A 119 4.51 4.47 13.05
CA LEU A 119 5.50 5.54 13.11
C LEU A 119 4.96 6.85 12.53
N ALA A 120 4.24 6.78 11.42
CA ALA A 120 3.66 7.95 10.76
C ALA A 120 2.35 7.61 10.03
N GLY A 121 1.64 8.61 9.54
CA GLY A 121 0.56 8.40 8.59
C GLY A 121 0.16 9.68 7.86
N LEU A 122 -0.52 9.49 6.74
CA LEU A 122 -0.96 10.55 5.84
C LEU A 122 -2.29 10.14 5.20
N ASP A 123 -3.24 11.05 5.15
CA ASP A 123 -4.46 10.90 4.35
C ASP A 123 -4.35 11.85 3.14
N VAL A 124 -4.51 11.33 1.92
CA VAL A 124 -4.37 12.08 0.66
C VAL A 124 -5.66 11.98 -0.16
N ASP A 125 -6.22 13.12 -0.58
CA ASP A 125 -7.37 13.16 -1.50
C ASP A 125 -6.89 13.03 -2.95
N VAL A 126 -7.25 11.94 -3.63
CA VAL A 126 -6.80 11.67 -5.02
C VAL A 126 -7.43 12.61 -6.05
N ARG A 127 -8.43 13.40 -5.67
CA ARG A 127 -9.02 14.43 -6.54
C ARG A 127 -8.15 15.68 -6.62
N ASN A 128 -7.25 15.88 -5.66
CA ASN A 128 -6.32 17.00 -5.67
C ASN A 128 -5.28 16.78 -6.77
N ALA A 129 -5.12 17.71 -7.72
CA ALA A 129 -4.13 17.57 -8.78
C ALA A 129 -2.69 17.37 -8.28
N ALA A 130 -2.37 17.79 -7.04
CA ALA A 130 -1.06 17.64 -6.42
C ALA A 130 -0.90 16.35 -5.58
N TRP A 131 -1.92 15.48 -5.52
CA TRP A 131 -1.94 14.32 -4.61
C TRP A 131 -0.72 13.41 -4.78
N GLU A 132 -0.27 13.21 -6.02
CA GLU A 132 0.84 12.32 -6.33
C GLU A 132 2.15 12.88 -5.76
N ILE A 133 2.37 14.19 -5.88
CA ILE A 133 3.55 14.88 -5.36
C ILE A 133 3.56 14.82 -3.83
N GLU A 134 2.42 15.10 -3.20
CA GLU A 134 2.27 15.04 -1.74
C GLU A 134 2.55 13.63 -1.20
N PHE A 135 1.99 12.62 -1.86
CA PHE A 135 2.20 11.24 -1.47
C PHE A 135 3.65 10.79 -1.68
N GLN A 136 4.29 11.16 -2.80
CA GLN A 136 5.71 10.90 -3.01
C GLN A 136 6.60 11.57 -1.96
N ALA A 137 6.30 12.81 -1.56
CA ALA A 137 7.05 13.51 -0.52
C ALA A 137 7.00 12.75 0.82
N PHE A 138 5.84 12.22 1.19
CA PHE A 138 5.69 11.37 2.38
C PHE A 138 6.49 10.07 2.28
N LEU A 139 6.47 9.39 1.13
CA LEU A 139 7.28 8.18 0.92
C LEU A 139 8.78 8.46 1.08
N MET A 140 9.26 9.57 0.52
CA MET A 140 10.66 9.98 0.65
C MET A 140 11.02 10.36 2.10
N ALA A 141 10.12 11.03 2.83
CA ALA A 141 10.33 11.35 4.23
C ALA A 141 10.48 10.08 5.10
N CYS A 142 9.70 9.03 4.83
CA CYS A 142 9.81 7.75 5.53
C CYS A 142 11.14 7.02 5.26
N GLN A 143 11.75 7.26 4.10
CA GLN A 143 13.07 6.69 3.77
C GLN A 143 14.18 7.35 4.58
N ILE A 144 14.07 8.67 4.78
CA ILE A 144 15.12 9.49 5.37
C ILE A 144 15.23 9.28 6.87
N ASP A 145 14.16 8.90 7.58
CA ASP A 145 14.18 8.77 9.04
C ASP A 145 14.84 7.46 9.52
N PRO A 146 16.06 7.52 10.10
CA PRO A 146 16.74 6.39 10.68
C PRO A 146 17.03 6.73 12.16
N SER A 147 16.02 7.13 12.93
CA SER A 147 16.32 7.69 14.26
C SER A 147 15.14 7.65 15.25
N HIS A 148 14.95 6.53 15.92
CA HIS A 148 15.49 6.32 17.28
C HIS A 148 15.09 4.97 17.88
#